data_AF-A0A9P6MKG9-F1
#
_entry.id   AF-A0A9P6MKG9-F1
#
_cell.length_a   1.000
_cell.length_b   1.000
_cell.length_c   1.000
_cell.angle_alpha   90.00
_cell.angle_beta   90.00
_cell.angle_gamma   90.00
#
_symmetry.space_group_name_H-M   'P 1'
#
loop_
_entity.id
_entity.type
_entity.pdbx_description
1 polymer ?
#
loop_
_entity_poly.entity_id
_entity_poly.type
_entity_poly.pdbx_seq_one_letter_code
_entity_poly.pdbx_strand_id
1 'polypeptide(L)'
;MDTLLNIFKTHSSLKYGVAVLVYMAIVRHLRFKRINALLKKYPDPTLPLRNLEIAREVNAVLDTLEFPYLIVVSLEFALFKTYAIPTISRILASTKQFTNQCLKRADDTTFILLEVSEFYARNVKRTMVEGKIDEQEMLNDARRHEIAVERLNFIHGHYNIKQEDYLYTLALFITEPTKFISNYEWRPLTELEQNAIMAVWIYNGKRMGIKNIPESKEELKTWADEYDRNYSKFAQSNVAIADSTVDLLLSKVPSFTHGFGRMAVSVLLTPQLREAFGMSTPPGFVVSLVNAALWTRGTFIKYFMLPRRLPLVRSASRANKEGNYVPTYHKYEPVYPDGYRVEDLGPEKFLGKCPVSFHPSGITPPASGVTPSASRIILSATETVKEL
;
A
#
# COMPACT_ATOMS: atom_id res chain seq x y z
N MET A 1 43.76 -28.34 -8.92
CA MET A 1 43.18 -27.79 -7.66
C MET A 1 44.16 -26.82 -7.00
N ASP A 2 45.45 -27.18 -6.93
CA ASP A 2 46.49 -26.36 -6.29
C ASP A 2 46.75 -25.01 -6.97
N THR A 3 46.69 -24.93 -8.31
CA THR A 3 46.85 -23.67 -9.04
C THR A 3 45.76 -22.65 -8.71
N LEU A 4 44.51 -23.10 -8.59
CA LEU A 4 43.38 -22.26 -8.18
C LEU A 4 43.54 -21.79 -6.73
N LEU A 5 43.91 -22.70 -5.82
CA LEU A 5 44.16 -22.36 -4.42
C LEU A 5 45.31 -21.34 -4.27
N ASN A 6 46.33 -21.41 -5.13
CA ASN A 6 47.47 -20.48 -5.11
C ASN A 6 47.07 -19.09 -5.61
N ILE A 7 46.29 -19.00 -6.70
CA ILE A 7 45.74 -17.73 -7.23
C ILE A 7 44.83 -17.05 -6.20
N PHE A 8 43.99 -17.83 -5.51
CA PHE A 8 43.19 -17.29 -4.42
C PHE A 8 44.09 -16.76 -3.31
N LYS A 9 45.18 -17.42 -2.92
CA LYS A 9 46.08 -16.93 -1.87
C LYS A 9 46.78 -15.61 -2.22
N THR A 10 47.19 -15.40 -3.47
CA THR A 10 48.00 -14.25 -3.91
C THR A 10 47.19 -13.00 -4.31
N HIS A 11 45.93 -13.15 -4.73
CA HIS A 11 45.12 -12.02 -5.21
C HIS A 11 43.90 -11.74 -4.33
N SER A 12 44.06 -10.87 -3.34
CA SER A 12 42.96 -10.46 -2.43
C SER A 12 41.75 -9.89 -3.16
N SER A 13 41.94 -9.16 -4.27
CA SER A 13 40.86 -8.64 -5.12
C SER A 13 39.98 -9.75 -5.69
N LEU A 14 40.57 -10.87 -6.10
CA LEU A 14 39.83 -12.03 -6.60
C LEU A 14 39.01 -12.70 -5.48
N LYS A 15 39.57 -12.82 -4.27
CA LYS A 15 38.84 -13.34 -3.09
C LYS A 15 37.58 -12.50 -2.82
N TYR A 16 37.73 -11.17 -2.76
CA TYR A 16 36.62 -10.27 -2.50
C TYR A 16 35.59 -10.26 -3.64
N GLY A 17 36.04 -10.31 -4.89
CA GLY A 17 35.15 -10.43 -6.05
C GLY A 17 34.29 -11.68 -5.99
N VAL A 18 34.88 -12.84 -5.69
CA VAL A 18 34.14 -14.10 -5.54
C VAL A 18 33.18 -14.05 -4.35
N ALA A 19 33.59 -13.49 -3.21
CA ALA A 19 32.71 -13.33 -2.05
C ALA A 19 31.47 -12.48 -2.38
N VAL A 20 31.65 -11.36 -3.09
CA VAL A 20 30.53 -10.50 -3.53
C VAL A 20 29.60 -11.24 -4.49
N LEU A 21 30.14 -11.98 -5.47
CA LEU A 21 29.32 -12.74 -6.42
C LEU A 21 28.53 -13.86 -5.73
N VAL A 22 29.14 -14.57 -4.78
CA VAL A 22 28.45 -15.59 -3.97
C VAL A 22 27.34 -14.95 -3.14
N TYR A 23 27.61 -13.82 -2.48
CA TYR A 23 26.59 -13.08 -1.74
C TYR A 23 25.43 -12.64 -2.64
N MET A 24 25.71 -12.07 -3.81
CA MET A 24 24.68 -11.66 -4.77
C MET A 24 23.84 -12.85 -5.25
N ALA A 25 24.45 -14.02 -5.44
CA ALA A 25 23.74 -15.24 -5.80
C ALA A 25 22.81 -15.72 -4.68
N ILE A 26 23.28 -15.67 -3.41
CA ILE A 26 22.47 -16.01 -2.22
C ILE A 26 21.29 -15.04 -2.09
N VAL A 27 21.54 -13.73 -2.16
CA VAL A 27 20.49 -12.70 -2.08
C VAL A 27 19.44 -12.94 -3.17
N ARG A 28 19.88 -13.14 -4.42
CA ARG A 28 18.98 -13.43 -5.54
C ARG A 28 18.16 -14.69 -5.29
N HIS A 29 18.78 -15.79 -4.87
CA HIS A 29 18.05 -17.03 -4.57
C HIS A 29 16.98 -16.81 -3.49
N LEU A 30 17.35 -16.18 -2.37
CA LEU A 30 16.43 -15.93 -1.26
C LEU A 30 15.28 -15.00 -1.64
N ARG A 31 15.52 -13.99 -2.49
CA ARG A 31 14.46 -13.09 -2.98
C ARG A 31 13.44 -13.79 -3.86
N PHE A 32 13.87 -14.71 -4.72
CA PHE A 32 12.95 -15.46 -5.58
C PHE A 32 12.29 -16.64 -4.86
N LYS A 33 12.83 -17.09 -3.71
CA LYS A 33 12.28 -18.22 -2.95
C LYS A 33 10.78 -18.05 -2.65
N ARG A 34 10.37 -16.88 -2.17
CA ARG A 34 8.99 -16.63 -1.74
C ARG A 34 7.99 -16.65 -2.89
N ILE A 35 8.27 -15.90 -3.96
CA ILE A 35 7.39 -15.89 -5.14
C ILE A 35 7.33 -17.26 -5.81
N ASN A 36 8.46 -18.00 -5.87
CA ASN A 36 8.47 -19.36 -6.41
C ASN A 36 7.64 -20.33 -5.54
N ALA A 37 7.65 -20.17 -4.21
CA ALA A 37 6.79 -20.95 -3.32
C ALA A 37 5.31 -20.65 -3.56
N LEU A 38 4.93 -19.36 -3.66
CA LEU A 38 3.55 -18.97 -3.97
C LEU A 38 3.08 -19.50 -5.33
N LEU A 39 3.90 -19.40 -6.38
CA LEU A 39 3.55 -19.94 -7.71
C LEU A 39 3.45 -21.48 -7.71
N LYS A 40 4.23 -22.16 -6.87
CA LYS A 40 4.11 -23.61 -6.69
C LYS A 40 2.85 -23.99 -5.90
N LYS A 41 2.50 -23.22 -4.87
CA LYS A 41 1.31 -23.40 -4.04
C LYS A 41 0.03 -23.11 -4.84
N TYR A 42 0.07 -22.07 -5.68
CA TYR A 42 -1.04 -21.60 -6.50
C TYR A 42 -0.65 -21.54 -7.99
N PRO A 43 -0.58 -22.68 -8.69
CA PRO A 43 -0.13 -22.74 -10.07
C PRO A 43 -1.11 -22.12 -11.07
N ASP A 44 -2.40 -22.04 -10.72
CA ASP A 44 -3.41 -21.33 -11.50
C ASP A 44 -3.49 -19.85 -11.06
N PRO A 45 -3.03 -18.89 -11.90
CA PRO A 45 -2.98 -17.48 -11.53
C PRO A 45 -4.37 -16.84 -11.37
N THR A 46 -5.45 -17.49 -11.79
CA THR A 46 -6.83 -16.99 -11.68
C THR A 46 -7.47 -17.31 -10.33
N LEU A 47 -6.86 -18.18 -9.51
CA LEU A 47 -7.36 -18.56 -8.18
C LEU A 47 -7.76 -17.37 -7.28
N PRO A 48 -6.98 -16.28 -7.19
CA PRO A 48 -7.36 -15.11 -6.39
C PRO A 48 -8.70 -14.48 -6.80
N LEU A 49 -9.05 -14.53 -8.10
CA LEU A 49 -10.31 -13.95 -8.60
C LEU A 49 -11.55 -14.73 -8.14
N ARG A 50 -11.38 -16.01 -7.79
CA ARG A 50 -12.45 -16.92 -7.36
C ARG A 50 -12.37 -17.32 -5.88
N ASN A 51 -11.27 -16.95 -5.19
CA ASN A 51 -11.07 -17.23 -3.78
C ASN A 51 -10.39 -16.03 -3.10
N LEU A 52 -11.19 -15.26 -2.37
CA LEU A 52 -10.74 -14.06 -1.68
C LEU A 52 -9.66 -14.32 -0.62
N GLU A 53 -9.64 -15.50 0.01
CA GLU A 53 -8.62 -15.81 1.02
C GLU A 53 -7.24 -16.02 0.40
N ILE A 54 -7.19 -16.66 -0.78
CA ILE A 54 -5.95 -16.74 -1.57
C ILE A 54 -5.52 -15.35 -2.02
N ALA A 55 -6.47 -14.51 -2.46
CA ALA A 55 -6.16 -13.13 -2.82
C ALA A 55 -5.58 -12.33 -1.65
N ARG A 56 -6.15 -12.47 -0.45
CA ARG A 56 -5.67 -11.82 0.78
C ARG A 56 -4.28 -12.30 1.18
N GLU A 57 -4.02 -13.60 1.11
CA GLU A 57 -2.69 -14.17 1.40
C GLU A 57 -1.62 -13.63 0.43
N VAL A 58 -1.87 -13.75 -0.87
CA VAL A 58 -0.92 -13.30 -1.91
C VAL A 58 -0.70 -11.80 -1.81
N ASN A 59 -1.77 -11.01 -1.66
CA ASN A 59 -1.69 -9.56 -1.53
C ASN A 59 -0.96 -9.15 -0.24
N ALA A 60 -1.18 -9.83 0.89
CA ALA A 60 -0.47 -9.54 2.14
C ALA A 60 1.03 -9.78 2.01
N VAL A 61 1.44 -10.87 1.36
CA VAL A 61 2.86 -11.14 1.07
C VAL A 61 3.46 -10.03 0.20
N LEU A 62 2.73 -9.66 -0.85
CA LEU A 62 3.14 -8.61 -1.76
C LEU A 62 3.35 -7.26 -1.04
N ASP A 63 2.34 -6.85 -0.29
CA ASP A 63 2.21 -5.54 0.35
C ASP A 63 3.14 -5.36 1.54
N THR A 64 3.53 -6.43 2.23
CA THR A 64 4.22 -6.29 3.52
C THR A 64 5.61 -6.92 3.55
N LEU A 65 5.90 -7.86 2.64
CA LEU A 65 7.20 -8.55 2.59
C LEU A 65 8.00 -8.18 1.35
N GLU A 66 7.37 -8.21 0.17
CA GLU A 66 8.04 -8.00 -1.12
C GLU A 66 8.28 -6.50 -1.39
N PHE A 67 7.22 -5.71 -1.51
CA PHE A 67 7.29 -4.30 -1.97
C PHE A 67 6.60 -3.27 -1.06
N PRO A 68 6.73 -3.36 0.29
CA PRO A 68 5.95 -2.51 1.20
C PRO A 68 6.18 -1.02 1.05
N TYR A 69 7.40 -0.61 0.68
CA TYR A 69 7.67 0.79 0.45
C TYR A 69 6.98 1.30 -0.83
N LEU A 70 7.13 0.59 -1.95
CA LEU A 70 6.62 1.10 -3.22
C LEU A 70 5.11 0.97 -3.33
N ILE A 71 4.49 -0.02 -2.68
CA ILE A 71 3.03 -0.10 -2.62
C ILE A 71 2.45 1.14 -1.92
N VAL A 72 2.97 1.53 -0.76
CA VAL A 72 2.53 2.77 -0.09
C VAL A 72 2.73 3.99 -0.98
N VAL A 73 3.91 4.16 -1.59
CA VAL A 73 4.19 5.30 -2.48
C VAL A 73 3.26 5.31 -3.70
N SER A 74 2.98 4.14 -4.29
CA SER A 74 2.09 4.03 -5.45
C SER A 74 0.63 4.32 -5.11
N LEU A 75 0.15 3.95 -3.91
CA LEU A 75 -1.18 4.28 -3.44
C LEU A 75 -1.32 5.77 -3.09
N GLU A 76 -0.27 6.38 -2.53
CA GLU A 76 -0.21 7.83 -2.35
C GLU A 76 -0.23 8.57 -3.70
N PHE A 77 0.48 8.04 -4.69
CA PHE A 77 0.43 8.56 -6.06
C PHE A 77 -0.94 8.36 -6.72
N ALA A 78 -1.59 7.21 -6.49
CA ALA A 78 -2.96 6.95 -6.93
C ALA A 78 -3.93 7.99 -6.35
N LEU A 79 -3.85 8.27 -5.05
CA LEU A 79 -4.61 9.36 -4.43
C LEU A 79 -4.27 10.72 -5.04
N PHE A 80 -2.99 11.01 -5.24
CA PHE A 80 -2.54 12.26 -5.86
C PHE A 80 -3.13 12.45 -7.26
N LYS A 81 -3.21 11.39 -8.09
CA LYS A 81 -3.85 11.45 -9.41
C LYS A 81 -5.32 11.87 -9.34
N THR A 82 -6.07 11.45 -8.31
CA THR A 82 -7.48 11.86 -8.16
C THR A 82 -7.64 13.38 -8.02
N TYR A 83 -6.61 14.09 -7.57
CA TYR A 83 -6.64 15.54 -7.42
C TYR A 83 -6.67 16.27 -8.76
N ALA A 84 -6.33 15.59 -9.86
CA ALA A 84 -6.42 16.15 -11.21
C ALA A 84 -7.86 16.19 -11.75
N ILE A 85 -8.81 15.54 -11.07
CA ILE A 85 -10.22 15.47 -11.45
C ILE A 85 -11.00 16.56 -10.71
N PRO A 86 -11.54 17.60 -11.41
CA PRO A 86 -12.16 18.74 -10.74
C PRO A 86 -13.37 18.42 -9.84
N THR A 87 -14.12 17.36 -10.12
CA THR A 87 -15.24 16.93 -9.25
C THR A 87 -14.75 16.42 -7.91
N ILE A 88 -13.62 15.71 -7.89
CA ILE A 88 -12.96 15.21 -6.68
C ILE A 88 -12.25 16.35 -5.96
N SER A 89 -11.39 17.09 -6.66
CA SER A 89 -10.54 18.11 -6.04
C SER A 89 -11.34 19.23 -5.39
N ARG A 90 -12.48 19.63 -5.95
CA ARG A 90 -13.39 20.61 -5.34
C ARG A 90 -13.94 20.13 -3.99
N ILE A 91 -14.33 18.86 -3.90
CA ILE A 91 -14.79 18.27 -2.63
C ILE A 91 -13.64 18.31 -1.63
N LEU A 92 -12.46 17.80 -2.01
CA LEU A 92 -11.28 17.75 -1.13
C LEU A 92 -10.88 19.14 -0.64
N ALA A 93 -10.82 20.14 -1.52
CA ALA A 93 -10.52 21.53 -1.19
C ALA A 93 -11.57 22.12 -0.25
N SER A 94 -12.87 21.86 -0.48
CA SER A 94 -13.97 22.38 0.36
C SER A 94 -13.90 21.89 1.81
N THR A 95 -13.26 20.74 2.06
CA THR A 95 -13.07 20.22 3.43
C THR A 95 -12.09 21.05 4.26
N LYS A 96 -11.20 21.83 3.59
CA LYS A 96 -10.06 22.55 4.19
C LYS A 96 -9.06 21.66 4.95
N GLN A 97 -9.20 20.33 4.87
CA GLN A 97 -8.33 19.40 5.58
C GLN A 97 -6.93 19.36 4.96
N PHE A 98 -6.82 19.45 3.63
CA PHE A 98 -5.52 19.50 2.96
C PHE A 98 -4.72 20.76 3.29
N THR A 99 -5.39 21.90 3.43
CA THR A 99 -4.72 23.18 3.71
C THR A 99 -4.42 23.36 5.20
N ASN A 100 -5.29 22.88 6.09
CA ASN A 100 -5.20 23.18 7.53
C ASN A 100 -4.64 22.02 8.36
N GLN A 101 -4.84 20.77 7.92
CA GLN A 101 -4.53 19.56 8.68
C GLN A 101 -3.96 18.47 7.76
N CYS A 102 -3.11 18.85 6.79
CA CYS A 102 -2.64 17.95 5.72
C CYS A 102 -2.06 16.65 6.25
N LEU A 103 -1.19 16.75 7.27
CA LEU A 103 -0.56 15.61 7.91
C LEU A 103 -1.60 14.67 8.53
N LYS A 104 -2.52 15.18 9.36
CA LYS A 104 -3.58 14.37 9.95
C LYS A 104 -4.46 13.73 8.89
N ARG A 105 -4.84 14.48 7.84
CA ARG A 105 -5.64 13.98 6.72
C ARG A 105 -4.94 12.83 5.98
N ALA A 106 -3.63 12.93 5.78
CA ALA A 106 -2.82 11.88 5.16
C ALA A 106 -2.76 10.62 6.03
N ASP A 107 -2.51 10.77 7.33
CA ASP A 107 -2.48 9.65 8.27
C ASP A 107 -3.86 9.02 8.47
N ASP A 108 -4.95 9.81 8.54
CA ASP A 108 -6.32 9.31 8.57
C ASP A 108 -6.63 8.42 7.36
N THR A 109 -6.29 8.89 6.15
CA THR A 109 -6.45 8.08 4.93
C THR A 109 -5.66 6.81 5.03
N THR A 110 -4.38 6.93 5.41
CA THR A 110 -3.46 5.79 5.48
C THR A 110 -4.00 4.75 6.45
N PHE A 111 -4.33 5.12 7.68
CA PHE A 111 -4.80 4.14 8.66
C PHE A 111 -6.14 3.52 8.28
N ILE A 112 -7.09 4.25 7.66
CA ILE A 112 -8.30 3.63 7.13
C ILE A 112 -7.93 2.56 6.07
N LEU A 113 -7.05 2.88 5.12
CA LEU A 113 -6.63 1.92 4.09
C LEU A 113 -5.88 0.72 4.67
N LEU A 114 -5.02 0.92 5.67
CA LEU A 114 -4.30 -0.16 6.33
C LEU A 114 -5.20 -1.02 7.21
N GLU A 115 -6.22 -0.46 7.86
CA GLU A 115 -7.22 -1.27 8.56
C GLU A 115 -8.05 -2.12 7.60
N VAL A 116 -8.29 -1.61 6.38
CA VAL A 116 -8.93 -2.36 5.29
C VAL A 116 -8.03 -3.48 4.75
N SER A 117 -6.71 -3.26 4.61
CA SER A 117 -5.82 -4.18 3.87
C SER A 117 -4.84 -5.01 4.71
N GLU A 118 -4.36 -4.52 5.86
CA GLU A 118 -3.26 -5.17 6.61
C GLU A 118 -3.73 -6.29 7.56
N PHE A 119 -5.03 -6.53 7.74
CA PHE A 119 -5.53 -7.43 8.78
C PHE A 119 -4.98 -8.88 8.65
N TYR A 120 -4.79 -9.39 7.43
CA TYR A 120 -4.12 -10.68 7.20
C TYR A 120 -2.62 -10.61 7.55
N ALA A 121 -1.92 -9.57 7.10
CA ALA A 121 -0.49 -9.41 7.38
C ALA A 121 -0.19 -9.19 8.88
N ARG A 122 -1.09 -8.51 9.60
CA ARG A 122 -1.03 -8.36 11.06
C ARG A 122 -1.09 -9.71 11.75
N ASN A 123 -1.99 -10.58 11.30
CA ASN A 123 -2.10 -11.94 11.79
C ASN A 123 -0.80 -12.73 11.58
N VAL A 124 -0.28 -12.73 10.35
CA VAL A 124 0.96 -13.44 10.01
C VAL A 124 2.10 -12.94 10.88
N LYS A 125 2.29 -11.62 10.99
CA LYS A 125 3.33 -11.03 11.85
C LYS A 125 3.16 -11.43 13.31
N ARG A 126 1.94 -11.34 13.85
CA ARG A 126 1.64 -11.71 15.25
C ARG A 126 2.00 -13.18 15.49
N THR A 127 1.58 -14.08 14.60
CA THR A 127 1.87 -15.51 14.69
C THR A 127 3.37 -15.80 14.62
N MET A 128 4.11 -15.13 13.72
CA MET A 128 5.57 -15.28 13.61
C MET A 128 6.33 -14.79 14.84
N VAL A 129 5.86 -13.71 15.47
CA VAL A 129 6.52 -13.11 16.65
C VAL A 129 6.17 -13.87 17.94
N GLU A 130 4.90 -14.25 18.10
CA GLU A 130 4.41 -14.89 19.34
C GLU A 130 4.51 -16.42 19.30
N GLY A 131 4.76 -17.01 18.12
CA GLY A 131 4.89 -18.46 17.95
C GLY A 131 3.58 -19.24 18.09
N LYS A 132 2.44 -18.55 18.13
CA LYS A 132 1.10 -19.15 18.26
C LYS A 132 0.06 -18.31 17.56
N ILE A 133 -1.04 -18.97 17.20
CA ILE A 133 -2.23 -18.32 16.65
C ILE A 133 -3.06 -17.80 17.81
N ASP A 134 -3.48 -16.54 17.72
CA ASP A 134 -4.43 -15.92 18.65
C ASP A 134 -5.76 -15.70 17.91
N GLU A 135 -6.66 -16.68 18.03
CA GLU A 135 -7.97 -16.68 17.37
C GLU A 135 -8.79 -15.44 17.70
N GLN A 136 -8.73 -14.97 18.95
CA GLN A 136 -9.46 -13.79 19.39
C GLN A 136 -8.97 -12.54 18.67
N GLU A 137 -7.66 -12.40 18.52
CA GLU A 137 -7.13 -11.28 17.75
C GLU A 137 -7.39 -11.38 16.25
N MET A 138 -7.57 -12.58 15.67
CA MET A 138 -8.00 -12.71 14.28
C MET A 138 -9.42 -12.19 14.08
N LEU A 139 -10.31 -12.50 15.02
CA LEU A 139 -11.67 -11.98 15.04
C LEU A 139 -11.65 -10.46 15.21
N ASN A 140 -10.76 -9.93 16.07
CA ASN A 140 -10.58 -8.49 16.23
C ASN A 140 -10.07 -7.83 14.94
N ASP A 141 -9.11 -8.46 14.24
CA ASP A 141 -8.60 -8.00 12.95
C ASP A 141 -9.68 -7.94 11.87
N ALA A 142 -10.55 -8.96 11.79
CA ALA A 142 -11.70 -8.95 10.88
C ALA A 142 -12.68 -7.82 11.24
N ARG A 143 -12.99 -7.61 12.53
CA ARG A 143 -13.87 -6.52 12.98
C ARG A 143 -13.29 -5.15 12.64
N ARG A 144 -11.99 -4.94 12.83
CA ARG A 144 -11.31 -3.68 12.45
C ARG A 144 -11.47 -3.37 10.98
N HIS A 145 -11.34 -4.39 10.11
CA HIS A 145 -11.59 -4.25 8.68
C HIS A 145 -13.05 -3.80 8.40
N GLU A 146 -14.04 -4.45 9.02
CA GLU A 146 -15.46 -4.08 8.89
C GLU A 146 -15.71 -2.62 9.29
N ILE A 147 -15.22 -2.22 10.49
CA ILE A 147 -15.36 -0.86 11.01
C ILE A 147 -14.70 0.16 10.09
N ALA A 148 -13.53 -0.15 9.53
CA ALA A 148 -12.83 0.76 8.62
C ALA A 148 -13.62 1.00 7.33
N VAL A 149 -14.22 -0.05 6.75
CA VAL A 149 -15.09 0.08 5.57
C VAL A 149 -16.34 0.90 5.90
N GLU A 150 -16.99 0.62 7.03
CA GLU A 150 -18.19 1.37 7.46
C GLU A 150 -17.87 2.83 7.78
N ARG A 151 -16.73 3.09 8.43
CA ARG A 151 -16.24 4.44 8.72
C ARG A 151 -15.96 5.22 7.43
N LEU A 152 -15.34 4.57 6.45
CA LEU A 152 -15.09 5.17 5.14
C LEU A 152 -16.41 5.51 4.43
N ASN A 153 -17.36 4.57 4.39
CA ASN A 153 -18.70 4.79 3.82
C ASN A 153 -19.45 5.92 4.54
N PHE A 154 -19.37 5.98 5.88
CA PHE A 154 -19.95 7.06 6.67
C PHE A 154 -19.36 8.42 6.27
N ILE A 155 -18.04 8.56 6.24
CA ILE A 155 -17.39 9.82 5.85
C ILE A 155 -17.77 10.21 4.43
N HIS A 156 -17.68 9.27 3.49
CA HIS A 156 -17.96 9.52 2.08
C HIS A 156 -19.44 9.83 1.81
N GLY A 157 -20.38 9.22 2.56
CA GLY A 157 -21.82 9.47 2.44
C GLY A 157 -22.27 10.89 2.79
N HIS A 158 -21.40 11.69 3.43
CA HIS A 158 -21.65 13.12 3.70
C HIS A 158 -21.26 14.03 2.54
N TYR A 159 -20.74 13.49 1.44
CA TYR A 159 -20.34 14.24 0.27
C TYR A 159 -21.01 13.68 -0.99
N ASN A 160 -21.33 14.57 -1.92
CA ASN A 160 -21.92 14.18 -3.21
C ASN A 160 -20.84 13.69 -4.18
N ILE A 161 -20.27 12.52 -3.91
CA ILE A 161 -19.24 11.88 -4.72
C ILE A 161 -19.92 11.10 -5.85
N LYS A 162 -19.51 11.35 -7.10
CA LYS A 162 -20.07 10.65 -8.27
C LYS A 162 -19.64 9.18 -8.26
N GLN A 163 -20.48 8.31 -8.81
CA GLN A 163 -20.15 6.88 -8.97
C GLN A 163 -18.90 6.66 -9.82
N GLU A 164 -18.72 7.45 -10.89
CA GLU A 164 -17.51 7.33 -11.71
C GLU A 164 -16.25 7.77 -10.96
N ASP A 165 -16.35 8.76 -10.07
CA ASP A 165 -15.21 9.23 -9.24
C ASP A 165 -14.77 8.15 -8.23
N TYR A 166 -15.73 7.42 -7.66
CA TYR A 166 -15.43 6.24 -6.85
C TYR A 166 -14.74 5.15 -7.66
N LEU A 167 -15.29 4.81 -8.83
CA LEU A 167 -14.73 3.77 -9.70
C LEU A 167 -13.33 4.14 -10.20
N TYR A 168 -13.09 5.41 -10.52
CA TYR A 168 -11.76 5.92 -10.89
C TYR A 168 -10.75 5.76 -9.77
N THR A 169 -11.12 6.16 -8.54
CA THR A 169 -10.24 5.99 -7.38
C THR A 169 -9.92 4.51 -7.13
N LEU A 170 -10.93 3.63 -7.21
CA LEU A 170 -10.74 2.19 -7.09
C LEU A 170 -9.81 1.63 -8.18
N ALA A 171 -10.00 2.04 -9.44
CA ALA A 171 -9.18 1.59 -10.56
C ALA A 171 -7.72 1.99 -10.37
N LEU A 172 -7.44 3.18 -9.84
CA LEU A 172 -6.07 3.62 -9.54
C LEU A 172 -5.41 2.78 -8.44
N PHE A 173 -6.16 2.35 -7.41
CA PHE A 173 -5.63 1.47 -6.36
C PHE A 173 -5.23 0.08 -6.88
N ILE A 174 -5.81 -0.36 -7.99
CA ILE A 174 -5.47 -1.63 -8.64
C ILE A 174 -4.31 -1.43 -9.64
N THR A 175 -4.37 -0.38 -10.44
CA THR A 175 -3.50 -0.19 -11.61
C THR A 175 -2.17 0.49 -11.28
N GLU A 176 -2.15 1.49 -10.40
CA GLU A 176 -0.92 2.25 -10.10
C GLU A 176 0.12 1.42 -9.35
N PRO A 177 -0.21 0.57 -8.35
CA PRO A 177 0.79 -0.32 -7.74
C PRO A 177 1.45 -1.24 -8.76
N THR A 178 0.65 -1.85 -9.65
CA THR A 178 1.16 -2.72 -10.72
C THR A 178 2.13 -1.98 -11.63
N LYS A 179 1.77 -0.76 -12.05
CA LYS A 179 2.60 0.10 -12.91
C LYS A 179 3.90 0.52 -12.23
N PHE A 180 3.82 1.00 -10.99
CA PHE A 180 4.99 1.46 -10.22
C PHE A 180 5.98 0.32 -9.99
N ILE A 181 5.50 -0.85 -9.56
CA ILE A 181 6.35 -2.01 -9.30
C ILE A 181 7.03 -2.49 -10.58
N SER A 182 6.29 -2.59 -11.68
CA SER A 182 6.86 -2.99 -12.98
C SER A 182 7.98 -2.06 -13.44
N ASN A 183 7.86 -0.75 -13.16
CA ASN A 183 8.83 0.25 -13.60
C ASN A 183 10.02 0.44 -12.64
N TYR A 184 9.82 0.28 -11.34
CA TYR A 184 10.78 0.79 -10.32
C TYR A 184 11.20 -0.21 -9.23
N GLU A 185 10.65 -1.42 -9.21
CA GLU A 185 11.07 -2.48 -8.27
C GLU A 185 12.02 -3.50 -8.91
N TRP A 186 12.58 -4.36 -8.06
CA TRP A 186 13.58 -5.35 -8.45
C TRP A 186 13.04 -6.49 -9.34
N ARG A 187 11.72 -6.63 -9.46
CA ARG A 187 11.01 -7.53 -10.40
C ARG A 187 9.60 -7.00 -10.70
N PRO A 188 9.00 -7.36 -11.83
CA PRO A 188 7.57 -7.12 -12.08
C PRO A 188 6.69 -8.05 -11.23
N LEU A 189 5.40 -7.70 -11.15
CA LEU A 189 4.37 -8.56 -10.57
C LEU A 189 4.04 -9.73 -11.49
N THR A 190 3.87 -10.90 -10.89
CA THR A 190 3.28 -12.07 -11.54
C THR A 190 1.79 -11.86 -11.78
N GLU A 191 1.19 -12.66 -12.68
CA GLU A 191 -0.25 -12.60 -12.92
C GLU A 191 -1.07 -12.95 -11.67
N LEU A 192 -0.60 -13.92 -10.87
CA LEU A 192 -1.17 -14.29 -9.58
C LEU A 192 -1.24 -13.07 -8.63
N GLU A 193 -0.16 -12.31 -8.50
CA GLU A 193 -0.11 -11.11 -7.66
C GLU A 193 -1.02 -10.00 -8.18
N GLN A 194 -1.04 -9.76 -9.49
CA GLN A 194 -1.94 -8.75 -10.09
C GLN A 194 -3.42 -9.10 -9.86
N ASN A 195 -3.77 -10.39 -10.00
CA ASN A 195 -5.12 -10.87 -9.76
C ASN A 195 -5.50 -10.81 -8.27
N ALA A 196 -4.54 -11.00 -7.37
CA ALA A 196 -4.74 -10.81 -5.93
C ALA A 196 -5.04 -9.35 -5.56
N ILE A 197 -4.26 -8.40 -6.07
CA ILE A 197 -4.53 -6.95 -5.92
C ILE A 197 -5.96 -6.64 -6.39
N MET A 198 -6.28 -7.06 -7.63
CA MET A 198 -7.59 -6.79 -8.23
C MET A 198 -8.74 -7.36 -7.37
N ALA A 199 -8.65 -8.62 -6.96
CA ALA A 199 -9.69 -9.27 -6.16
C ALA A 199 -9.91 -8.59 -4.81
N VAL A 200 -8.82 -8.23 -4.09
CA VAL A 200 -8.91 -7.55 -2.79
C VAL A 200 -9.55 -6.17 -2.92
N TRP A 201 -9.14 -5.37 -3.91
CA TRP A 201 -9.71 -4.04 -4.09
C TRP A 201 -11.14 -4.08 -4.62
N ILE A 202 -11.47 -4.97 -5.58
CA ILE A 202 -12.86 -5.14 -6.04
C ILE A 202 -13.77 -5.55 -4.90
N TYR A 203 -13.33 -6.46 -4.04
CA TYR A 203 -14.10 -6.84 -2.85
C TYR A 203 -14.43 -5.62 -1.99
N ASN A 204 -13.45 -4.78 -1.68
CA ASN A 204 -13.66 -3.55 -0.91
C ASN A 204 -14.54 -2.54 -1.66
N GLY A 205 -14.32 -2.35 -2.96
CA GLY A 205 -15.12 -1.44 -3.78
C GLY A 205 -16.61 -1.82 -3.81
N LYS A 206 -16.92 -3.12 -3.92
CA LYS A 206 -18.31 -3.61 -3.84
C LYS A 206 -18.95 -3.29 -2.50
N ARG A 207 -18.20 -3.40 -1.40
CA ARG A 207 -18.66 -3.04 -0.04
C ARG A 207 -18.83 -1.55 0.18
N MET A 208 -18.17 -0.72 -0.63
CA MET A 208 -18.41 0.71 -0.69
C MET A 208 -19.59 1.09 -1.61
N GLY A 209 -20.27 0.11 -2.22
CA GLY A 209 -21.39 0.36 -3.12
C GLY A 209 -20.97 0.89 -4.50
N ILE A 210 -19.71 0.67 -4.90
CA ILE A 210 -19.22 1.04 -6.23
C ILE A 210 -19.83 0.09 -7.27
N LYS A 211 -20.42 0.67 -8.31
CA LYS A 211 -21.13 -0.06 -9.37
C LYS A 211 -20.31 -0.15 -10.65
N ASN A 212 -20.71 -1.06 -11.54
CA ASN A 212 -20.16 -1.20 -12.90
C ASN A 212 -18.63 -1.37 -12.92
N ILE A 213 -18.06 -2.07 -11.95
CA ILE A 213 -16.64 -2.37 -11.90
C ILE A 213 -16.32 -3.37 -13.02
N PRO A 214 -15.43 -3.04 -13.98
CA PRO A 214 -15.02 -3.97 -15.04
C PRO A 214 -14.45 -5.29 -14.49
N GLU A 215 -14.66 -6.38 -15.22
CA GLU A 215 -14.36 -7.74 -14.74
C GLU A 215 -12.93 -8.20 -15.07
N SER A 216 -12.27 -7.54 -16.04
CA SER A 216 -10.87 -7.79 -16.40
C SER A 216 -9.95 -6.61 -16.08
N LYS A 217 -8.66 -6.89 -15.89
CA LYS A 217 -7.63 -5.87 -15.61
C LYS A 217 -7.49 -4.91 -16.80
N GLU A 218 -7.59 -5.46 -18.00
CA GLU A 218 -7.45 -4.74 -19.27
C GLU A 218 -8.61 -3.78 -19.49
N GLU A 219 -9.85 -4.21 -19.24
CA GLU A 219 -11.04 -3.34 -19.30
C GLU A 219 -10.98 -2.26 -18.22
N LEU A 220 -10.63 -2.62 -16.98
CA LEU A 220 -10.51 -1.66 -15.88
C LEU A 220 -9.46 -0.59 -16.20
N LYS A 221 -8.31 -0.99 -16.73
CA LYS A 221 -7.25 -0.07 -17.13
C LYS A 221 -7.70 0.83 -18.29
N THR A 222 -8.33 0.25 -19.30
CA THR A 222 -8.83 1.01 -20.46
C THR A 222 -9.86 2.04 -20.03
N TRP A 223 -10.82 1.64 -19.20
CA TRP A 223 -11.82 2.53 -18.62
C TRP A 223 -11.18 3.66 -17.80
N ALA A 224 -10.20 3.34 -16.96
CA ALA A 224 -9.50 4.34 -16.15
C ALA A 224 -8.69 5.34 -17.00
N ASP A 225 -8.00 4.87 -18.04
CA ASP A 225 -7.24 5.70 -18.97
C ASP A 225 -8.17 6.63 -19.78
N GLU A 226 -9.36 6.15 -20.17
CA GLU A 226 -10.38 6.96 -20.84
C GLU A 226 -10.98 8.01 -19.90
N TYR A 227 -11.31 7.61 -18.67
CA TYR A 227 -11.80 8.53 -17.65
C TYR A 227 -10.77 9.64 -17.35
N ASP A 228 -9.49 9.28 -17.15
CA ASP A 228 -8.40 10.24 -16.92
C ASP A 228 -8.27 11.22 -18.09
N ARG A 229 -8.28 10.70 -19.33
CA ARG A 229 -8.19 11.52 -20.55
C ARG A 229 -9.31 12.56 -20.65
N ASN A 230 -10.53 12.17 -20.27
CA ASN A 230 -11.71 13.01 -20.41
C ASN A 230 -11.85 14.03 -19.26
N TYR A 231 -11.48 13.65 -18.04
CA TYR A 231 -11.81 14.43 -16.84
C TYR A 231 -10.61 15.04 -16.11
N SER A 232 -9.37 14.59 -16.38
CA SER A 232 -8.17 15.25 -15.86
C SER A 232 -7.98 16.58 -16.57
N LYS A 233 -8.35 17.66 -15.87
CA LYS A 233 -8.39 19.05 -16.37
C LYS A 233 -7.89 20.00 -15.30
N PHE A 234 -7.26 21.08 -15.73
CA PHE A 234 -6.82 22.13 -14.82
C PHE A 234 -7.99 22.71 -14.01
N ALA A 235 -7.79 22.84 -12.70
CA ALA A 235 -8.65 23.62 -11.81
C ALA A 235 -7.84 24.15 -10.62
N GLN A 236 -8.19 25.33 -10.12
CA GLN A 236 -7.49 25.93 -8.98
C GLN A 236 -7.53 25.04 -7.72
N SER A 237 -8.60 24.28 -7.53
CA SER A 237 -8.72 23.31 -6.45
C SER A 237 -7.70 22.19 -6.55
N ASN A 238 -7.32 21.75 -7.77
CA ASN A 238 -6.28 20.75 -7.99
C ASN A 238 -4.94 21.26 -7.47
N VAL A 239 -4.57 22.49 -7.87
CA VAL A 239 -3.31 23.13 -7.50
C VAL A 239 -3.19 23.24 -5.99
N ALA A 240 -4.22 23.78 -5.32
CA ALA A 240 -4.18 24.01 -3.88
C ALA A 240 -3.96 22.72 -3.06
N ILE A 241 -4.65 21.62 -3.40
CA ILE A 241 -4.50 20.35 -2.68
C ILE A 241 -3.22 19.60 -3.09
N ALA A 242 -2.79 19.72 -4.36
CA ALA A 242 -1.54 19.15 -4.83
C ALA A 242 -0.34 19.80 -4.14
N ASP A 243 -0.30 21.14 -4.08
CA ASP A 243 0.77 21.89 -3.41
C ASP A 243 0.87 21.52 -1.94
N SER A 244 -0.25 21.50 -1.22
CA SER A 244 -0.28 21.09 0.20
C SER A 244 0.28 19.68 0.40
N THR A 245 -0.02 18.76 -0.52
CA THR A 245 0.47 17.37 -0.46
C THR A 245 1.97 17.29 -0.78
N VAL A 246 2.44 18.05 -1.77
CA VAL A 246 3.85 18.12 -2.12
C VAL A 246 4.67 18.76 -1.00
N ASP A 247 4.15 19.80 -0.34
CA ASP A 247 4.80 20.41 0.82
C ASP A 247 4.91 19.41 1.99
N LEU A 248 3.86 18.61 2.24
CA LEU A 248 3.92 17.53 3.23
C LEU A 248 5.00 16.50 2.87
N LEU A 249 5.10 16.09 1.61
CA LEU A 249 6.15 15.16 1.16
C LEU A 249 7.56 15.73 1.38
N LEU A 250 7.74 17.01 1.07
CA LEU A 250 9.04 17.69 1.17
C LEU A 250 9.39 18.12 2.60
N SER A 251 8.45 18.05 3.55
CA SER A 251 8.68 18.39 4.96
C SER A 251 9.80 17.57 5.63
N LYS A 252 10.14 16.40 5.09
CA LYS A 252 11.20 15.52 5.60
C LYS A 252 12.58 15.78 5.02
N VAL A 253 12.72 16.69 4.06
CA VAL A 253 14.00 17.06 3.46
C VAL A 253 14.31 18.54 3.69
N PRO A 254 15.58 18.94 3.73
CA PRO A 254 15.95 20.34 3.93
C PRO A 254 15.32 21.28 2.91
N SER A 255 14.90 22.47 3.32
CA SER A 255 14.18 23.45 2.49
C SER A 255 14.91 23.81 1.19
N PHE A 256 16.24 23.86 1.21
CA PHE A 256 17.04 24.15 0.01
C PHE A 256 16.90 23.10 -1.10
N THR A 257 16.41 21.89 -0.78
CA THR A 257 16.15 20.82 -1.77
C THR A 257 14.73 20.86 -2.36
N HIS A 258 13.83 21.68 -1.82
CA HIS A 258 12.41 21.65 -2.16
C HIS A 258 12.15 21.95 -3.64
N GLY A 259 12.92 22.87 -4.25
CA GLY A 259 12.82 23.16 -5.69
C GLY A 259 13.11 21.93 -6.56
N PHE A 260 14.17 21.18 -6.23
CA PHE A 260 14.47 19.91 -6.89
C PHE A 260 13.41 18.84 -6.61
N GLY A 261 12.95 18.75 -5.35
CA GLY A 261 11.89 17.82 -4.95
C GLY A 261 10.59 18.01 -5.73
N ARG A 262 10.17 19.27 -5.96
CA ARG A 262 9.01 19.59 -6.81
C ARG A 262 9.21 19.16 -8.26
N MET A 263 10.42 19.36 -8.82
CA MET A 263 10.74 18.82 -10.15
C MET A 263 10.70 17.28 -10.16
N ALA A 264 11.20 16.62 -9.12
CA ALA A 264 11.18 15.16 -9.01
C ALA A 264 9.76 14.59 -8.94
N VAL A 265 8.85 15.22 -8.18
CA VAL A 265 7.42 14.87 -8.22
C VAL A 265 6.88 15.02 -9.64
N SER A 266 7.21 16.12 -10.31
CA SER A 266 6.78 16.37 -11.69
C SER A 266 7.32 15.37 -12.73
N VAL A 267 8.40 14.64 -12.43
CA VAL A 267 8.90 13.54 -13.30
C VAL A 267 7.94 12.35 -13.28
N LEU A 268 7.29 12.07 -12.14
CA LEU A 268 6.37 10.94 -12.00
C LEU A 268 5.01 11.20 -12.65
N LEU A 269 4.72 12.45 -13.01
CA LEU A 269 3.45 12.86 -13.61
C LEU A 269 3.50 12.77 -15.14
N THR A 270 2.40 12.27 -15.72
CA THR A 270 2.17 12.33 -17.17
C THR A 270 2.03 13.79 -17.63
N PRO A 271 2.24 14.11 -18.92
CA PRO A 271 2.03 15.46 -19.44
C PRO A 271 0.64 16.03 -19.10
N GLN A 272 -0.41 15.21 -19.21
CA GLN A 272 -1.78 15.60 -18.89
C GLN A 272 -1.96 15.90 -17.38
N LEU A 273 -1.39 15.10 -16.49
CA LEU A 273 -1.45 15.37 -15.05
C LEU A 273 -0.71 16.66 -14.70
N ARG A 274 0.45 16.92 -15.32
CA ARG A 274 1.17 18.18 -15.13
C ARG A 274 0.33 19.38 -15.55
N GLU A 275 -0.34 19.30 -16.71
CA GLU A 275 -1.27 20.33 -17.16
C GLU A 275 -2.43 20.52 -16.16
N ALA A 276 -3.03 19.43 -15.67
CA ALA A 276 -4.12 19.49 -14.70
C ALA A 276 -3.72 20.09 -13.34
N PHE A 277 -2.44 20.03 -12.98
CA PHE A 277 -1.89 20.66 -11.78
C PHE A 277 -1.22 22.02 -12.03
N GLY A 278 -1.12 22.48 -13.29
CA GLY A 278 -0.34 23.69 -13.61
C GLY A 278 1.16 23.53 -13.35
N MET A 279 1.69 22.30 -13.37
CA MET A 279 3.11 22.02 -13.17
C MET A 279 3.87 22.09 -14.50
N SER A 280 5.09 22.63 -14.46
CA SER A 280 5.95 22.73 -15.64
C SER A 280 6.55 21.37 -16.01
N THR A 281 6.87 21.18 -17.29
CA THR A 281 7.62 20.00 -17.73
C THR A 281 9.04 20.06 -17.16
N PRO A 282 9.51 19.04 -16.42
CA PRO A 282 10.84 19.04 -15.85
C PRO A 282 11.91 18.91 -16.95
N PRO A 283 13.11 19.49 -16.77
CA PRO A 283 14.21 19.32 -17.71
C PRO A 283 14.56 17.84 -17.93
N GLY A 284 14.93 17.47 -19.16
CA GLY A 284 15.21 16.07 -19.53
C GLY A 284 16.27 15.39 -18.65
N PHE A 285 17.31 16.13 -18.20
CA PHE A 285 18.32 15.58 -17.31
C PHE A 285 17.76 15.20 -15.93
N VAL A 286 16.76 15.94 -15.42
CA VAL A 286 16.09 15.62 -14.14
C VAL A 286 15.28 14.33 -14.28
N VAL A 287 14.58 14.18 -15.42
CA VAL A 287 13.87 12.94 -15.76
C VAL A 287 14.83 11.74 -15.77
N SER A 288 15.97 11.88 -16.46
CA SER A 288 17.00 10.83 -16.51
C SER A 288 17.55 10.51 -15.11
N LEU A 289 17.85 11.53 -14.31
CA LEU A 289 18.39 11.36 -12.96
C LEU A 289 17.43 10.62 -12.03
N VAL A 290 16.16 11.04 -11.99
CA VAL A 290 15.13 10.40 -11.13
C VAL A 290 14.89 8.95 -11.56
N ASN A 291 14.74 8.70 -12.86
CA ASN A 291 14.57 7.33 -13.37
C ASN A 291 15.79 6.45 -13.10
N ALA A 292 17.00 6.98 -13.30
CA ALA A 292 18.24 6.26 -12.98
C ALA A 292 18.34 5.95 -11.49
N ALA A 293 17.95 6.88 -10.60
CA ALA A 293 17.95 6.66 -9.16
C ALA A 293 16.96 5.55 -8.75
N LEU A 294 15.74 5.57 -9.29
CA LEU A 294 14.73 4.54 -9.03
C LEU A 294 15.15 3.16 -9.55
N TRP A 295 15.70 3.10 -10.77
CA TRP A 295 16.20 1.86 -11.36
C TRP A 295 17.42 1.31 -10.60
N THR A 296 18.33 2.18 -10.19
CA THR A 296 19.50 1.82 -9.38
C THR A 296 19.06 1.27 -8.02
N ARG A 297 18.06 1.89 -7.38
CA ARG A 297 17.44 1.37 -6.15
C ARG A 297 16.89 -0.04 -6.36
N GLY A 298 16.08 -0.27 -7.40
CA GLY A 298 15.54 -1.59 -7.71
C GLY A 298 16.62 -2.64 -7.94
N THR A 299 17.67 -2.29 -8.70
CA THR A 299 18.82 -3.17 -8.94
C THR A 299 19.60 -3.46 -7.65
N PHE A 300 19.81 -2.45 -6.81
CA PHE A 300 20.48 -2.61 -5.52
C PHE A 300 19.69 -3.56 -4.60
N ILE A 301 18.37 -3.37 -4.51
CA ILE A 301 17.49 -4.27 -3.77
C ILE A 301 17.67 -5.71 -4.27
N LYS A 302 17.62 -5.92 -5.59
CA LYS A 302 17.71 -7.24 -6.24
C LYS A 302 18.94 -8.05 -5.85
N TYR A 303 20.10 -7.41 -5.75
CA TYR A 303 21.39 -8.10 -5.62
C TYR A 303 22.08 -7.93 -4.27
N PHE A 304 21.74 -6.87 -3.52
CA PHE A 304 22.50 -6.51 -2.32
C PHE A 304 21.68 -6.48 -1.03
N MET A 305 20.35 -6.47 -1.09
CA MET A 305 19.50 -6.50 0.11
C MET A 305 18.89 -7.88 0.31
N LEU A 306 19.07 -8.49 1.47
CA LEU A 306 18.35 -9.73 1.84
C LEU A 306 16.81 -9.48 1.88
N PRO A 307 15.97 -10.51 1.62
CA PRO A 307 14.53 -10.38 1.75
C PRO A 307 14.12 -10.17 3.22
N ARG A 308 12.97 -9.53 3.44
CA ARG A 308 12.40 -9.34 4.79
C ARG A 308 12.01 -10.69 5.39
N ARG A 309 12.24 -10.84 6.70
CA ARG A 309 11.83 -12.01 7.47
C ARG A 309 10.47 -11.86 8.13
N LEU A 310 10.04 -10.62 8.42
CA LEU A 310 8.77 -10.32 9.05
C LEU A 310 7.98 -9.34 8.18
N PRO A 311 6.63 -9.47 8.12
CA PRO A 311 5.77 -8.49 7.48
C PRO A 311 5.99 -7.09 8.05
N LEU A 312 6.16 -6.10 7.17
CA LEU A 312 6.13 -4.70 7.56
C LEU A 312 4.67 -4.23 7.56
N VAL A 313 4.07 -4.17 8.75
CA VAL A 313 2.73 -3.60 9.00
C VAL A 313 2.89 -2.33 9.81
N ARG A 314 2.17 -1.27 9.45
CA ARG A 314 2.20 0.00 10.21
C ARG A 314 1.12 0.04 11.28
N SER A 315 -0.07 -0.46 10.98
CA SER A 315 -1.17 -0.56 11.95
C SER A 315 -0.81 -1.51 13.09
N ALA A 316 -1.29 -1.21 14.30
CA ALA A 316 -0.90 -1.96 15.49
C ALA A 316 -1.41 -3.41 15.44
N SER A 317 -0.59 -4.36 15.90
CA SER A 317 -1.00 -5.76 16.03
C SER A 317 -1.96 -6.00 17.20
N ARG A 318 -1.95 -5.15 18.23
CA ARG A 318 -2.84 -5.23 19.40
C ARG A 318 -3.21 -3.82 19.85
N ALA A 319 -4.34 -3.68 20.53
CA ALA A 319 -4.67 -2.45 21.23
C ALA A 319 -3.80 -2.29 22.49
N ASN A 320 -3.57 -1.04 22.92
CA ASN A 320 -2.99 -0.73 24.22
C ASN A 320 -4.05 -0.92 25.34
N LYS A 321 -3.69 -0.57 26.58
CA LYS A 321 -4.58 -0.75 27.75
C LYS A 321 -5.84 0.10 27.66
N GLU A 322 -5.76 1.21 26.94
CA GLU A 322 -6.83 2.18 26.70
C GLU A 322 -7.72 1.79 25.51
N GLY A 323 -7.40 0.69 24.81
CA GLY A 323 -8.15 0.21 23.65
C GLY A 323 -7.77 0.87 22.33
N ASN A 324 -6.67 1.64 22.29
CA ASN A 324 -6.18 2.32 21.10
C ASN A 324 -5.10 1.52 20.36
N TYR A 325 -5.08 1.62 19.04
CA TYR A 325 -4.05 1.04 18.18
C TYR A 325 -2.92 2.03 17.96
N VAL A 326 -1.77 1.79 18.61
CA VAL A 326 -0.58 2.64 18.47
C VAL A 326 0.20 2.26 17.21
N PRO A 327 0.40 3.18 16.24
CA PRO A 327 1.17 2.90 15.04
C PRO A 327 2.58 2.38 15.37
N THR A 328 3.02 1.34 14.66
CA THR A 328 4.36 0.75 14.90
C THR A 328 5.51 1.64 14.43
N TYR A 329 5.23 2.57 13.52
CA TYR A 329 6.14 3.62 13.07
C TYR A 329 5.36 4.81 12.49
N HIS A 330 6.01 5.97 12.45
CA HIS A 330 5.47 7.20 11.86
C HIS A 330 6.25 7.54 10.59
N LYS A 331 5.53 7.80 9.49
CA LYS A 331 6.16 8.30 8.25
C LYS A 331 6.55 9.77 8.39
N TYR A 332 5.67 10.54 9.02
CA TYR A 332 5.86 11.96 9.31
C TYR A 332 5.98 12.20 10.82
N GLU A 333 5.57 13.37 11.31
CA GLU A 333 5.41 13.59 12.74
C GLU A 333 4.23 12.75 13.28
N PRO A 334 4.30 12.30 14.55
CA PRO A 334 3.27 11.44 15.13
C PRO A 334 1.93 12.18 15.28
N VAL A 335 0.93 11.81 14.48
CA VAL A 335 -0.46 12.28 14.61
C VAL A 335 -1.19 11.57 15.75
N TYR A 336 -0.91 10.29 15.94
CA TYR A 336 -1.54 9.40 16.93
C TYR A 336 -0.49 8.80 17.88
N PRO A 337 0.17 9.60 18.73
CA PRO A 337 1.19 9.09 19.65
C PRO A 337 0.63 8.08 20.66
N ASP A 338 -0.61 8.29 21.13
CA ASP A 338 -1.31 7.41 22.07
C ASP A 338 -2.24 6.40 21.37
N GLY A 339 -2.09 6.27 20.05
CA GLY A 339 -2.88 5.43 19.17
C GLY A 339 -4.21 6.04 18.74
N TYR A 340 -4.96 5.26 17.96
CA TYR A 340 -6.27 5.63 17.43
C TYR A 340 -7.29 4.50 17.64
N ARG A 341 -8.56 4.86 17.64
CA ARG A 341 -9.67 3.92 17.43
C ARG A 341 -10.08 3.98 15.96
N VAL A 342 -10.46 2.85 15.38
CA VAL A 342 -10.74 2.76 13.94
C VAL A 342 -11.94 3.64 13.57
N GLU A 343 -12.96 3.66 14.41
CA GLU A 343 -14.18 4.47 14.26
C GLU A 343 -13.95 5.99 14.40
N ASP A 344 -12.83 6.40 15.00
CA ASP A 344 -12.48 7.81 15.22
C ASP A 344 -11.61 8.39 14.10
N LEU A 345 -11.06 7.55 13.21
CA LEU A 345 -10.25 8.00 12.09
C LEU A 345 -11.03 8.97 11.18
N GLY A 346 -10.37 10.01 10.69
CA GLY A 346 -10.96 11.03 9.80
C GLY A 346 -11.20 12.40 10.46
N PRO A 347 -12.00 13.27 9.80
CA PRO A 347 -12.18 14.65 10.23
C PRO A 347 -12.81 14.77 11.63
N GLU A 348 -12.30 15.70 12.45
CA GLU A 348 -12.74 15.91 13.84
C GLU A 348 -14.25 16.15 13.97
N LYS A 349 -14.86 16.83 12.99
CA LYS A 349 -16.31 17.08 12.97
C LYS A 349 -17.18 15.81 12.99
N PHE A 350 -16.58 14.64 12.74
CA PHE A 350 -17.22 13.32 12.70
C PHE A 350 -16.83 12.40 13.87
N LEU A 351 -16.01 12.86 14.82
CA LEU A 351 -15.65 12.09 16.01
C LEU A 351 -16.89 11.78 16.85
N GLY A 352 -17.03 10.53 17.29
CA GLY A 352 -18.18 10.05 18.06
C GLY A 352 -19.54 10.06 17.34
N LYS A 353 -19.58 10.39 16.04
CA LYS A 353 -20.83 10.47 15.25
C LYS A 353 -21.06 9.27 14.34
N CYS A 354 -20.06 8.40 14.18
CA CYS A 354 -20.26 7.15 13.45
C CYS A 354 -21.19 6.26 14.28
N PRO A 355 -22.29 5.73 13.72
CA PRO A 355 -23.18 4.82 14.46
C PRO A 355 -22.49 3.49 14.80
N VAL A 356 -21.32 3.24 14.22
CA VAL A 356 -20.46 2.10 14.48
C VAL A 356 -19.48 2.52 15.58
N SER A 357 -19.69 2.02 16.79
CA SER A 357 -18.72 2.14 17.88
C SER A 357 -18.31 0.73 18.32
N PHE A 358 -17.00 0.48 18.40
CA PHE A 358 -16.47 -0.78 18.89
C PHE A 358 -15.55 -0.52 20.07
N HIS A 359 -15.94 -1.02 21.23
CA HIS A 359 -15.01 -1.16 22.34
C HIS A 359 -14.30 -2.51 22.16
N PRO A 360 -12.95 -2.56 22.01
CA PRO A 360 -12.23 -3.81 22.04
C PRO A 360 -12.43 -4.45 23.42
N SER A 361 -13.42 -5.34 23.51
CA SER A 361 -13.76 -6.02 24.76
C SER A 361 -12.70 -7.07 25.06
N GLY A 362 -11.71 -6.68 25.85
CA GLY A 362 -11.26 -7.57 26.91
C GLY A 362 -12.37 -7.66 27.96
N ILE A 363 -12.81 -8.88 28.28
CA ILE A 363 -13.86 -9.22 29.27
C ILE A 363 -15.30 -9.23 28.70
N THR A 364 -15.59 -10.03 27.69
CA THR A 364 -16.77 -10.93 27.66
C THR A 364 -16.68 -11.88 26.46
N PRO A 365 -16.89 -13.20 26.64
CA PRO A 365 -16.78 -14.15 25.54
C PRO A 365 -17.90 -13.89 24.52
N PRO A 366 -17.65 -14.10 23.21
CA PRO A 366 -18.69 -13.99 22.21
C PRO A 366 -19.79 -15.00 22.50
N ALA A 367 -21.05 -14.56 22.38
CA ALA A 367 -22.17 -15.48 22.21
C ALA A 367 -21.92 -16.31 20.95
N SER A 368 -21.60 -17.59 21.18
CA SER A 368 -21.60 -18.74 20.26
C SER A 368 -21.56 -18.45 18.75
N GLY A 369 -20.43 -18.79 18.12
CA GLY A 369 -20.37 -19.11 16.69
C GLY A 369 -19.16 -18.53 15.98
N VAL A 370 -18.10 -19.32 15.86
CA VAL A 370 -17.02 -19.05 14.89
C VAL A 370 -17.66 -19.02 13.50
N THR A 371 -17.66 -17.87 12.84
CA THR A 371 -18.12 -17.78 11.45
C THR A 371 -17.17 -18.60 10.56
N PRO A 372 -17.66 -19.30 9.51
CA PRO A 372 -16.85 -20.15 8.64
C PRO A 372 -15.66 -19.45 7.94
N SER A 373 -15.64 -18.11 7.93
CA SER A 373 -14.56 -17.29 7.37
C SER A 373 -13.31 -17.29 8.28
N ALA A 374 -13.47 -17.27 9.60
CA ALA A 374 -12.33 -17.18 10.53
C ALA A 374 -11.48 -18.45 10.55
N SER A 375 -12.10 -19.63 10.50
CA SER A 375 -11.39 -20.93 10.48
C SER A 375 -10.54 -21.15 9.22
N ARG A 376 -10.94 -20.56 8.08
CA ARG A 376 -10.18 -20.64 6.82
C ARG A 376 -8.99 -19.68 6.78
N ILE A 377 -9.14 -18.48 7.36
CA ILE A 377 -8.02 -17.53 7.52
C ILE A 377 -6.92 -18.14 8.41
N ILE A 378 -7.29 -18.86 9.47
CA ILE A 378 -6.37 -19.57 10.39
C ILE A 378 -5.47 -20.55 9.62
N LEU A 379 -6.06 -21.41 8.79
CA LEU A 379 -5.32 -22.44 8.06
C LEU A 379 -4.37 -21.82 7.03
N SER A 380 -4.83 -20.83 6.26
CA SER A 380 -4.01 -20.12 5.27
C SER A 380 -2.81 -19.41 5.94
N ALA A 381 -3.05 -18.64 7.00
CA ALA A 381 -1.97 -17.92 7.70
C ALA A 381 -0.91 -18.87 8.30
N THR A 382 -1.32 -20.03 8.82
CA THR A 382 -0.40 -21.03 9.38
C THR A 382 0.52 -21.62 8.30
N GLU A 383 -0.01 -21.90 7.12
CA GLU A 383 0.78 -22.38 5.99
C GLU A 383 1.75 -21.31 5.50
N THR A 384 1.30 -20.05 5.37
CA THR A 384 2.17 -18.94 5.00
C THR A 384 3.32 -18.78 6.00
N VAL A 385 3.06 -18.86 7.31
CA VAL A 385 4.11 -18.79 8.34
C VAL A 385 5.15 -19.91 8.21
N LYS A 386 4.76 -21.11 7.77
CA LYS A 386 5.70 -22.23 7.56
C LYS A 386 6.55 -22.06 6.29
N GLU A 387 6.04 -21.35 5.29
CA GLU A 387 6.73 -21.12 4.02
C GLU A 387 7.66 -19.90 4.04
N LEU A 388 7.33 -18.89 4.85
CA LEU A 388 8.13 -17.68 5.10
C LEU A 388 9.37 -17.96 5.94
#